data_AF-A0A3B6DHH5-F1
#
_entry.id   AF-A0A3B6DHH5-F1
#
_cell.length_a   1.000
_cell.length_b   1.000
_cell.length_c   1.000
_cell.angle_alpha   90.00
_cell.angle_beta   90.00
_cell.angle_gamma   90.00
#
_symmetry.space_group_name_H-M   'P 1'
#
loop_
_entity.id
_entity.type
_entity.pdbx_description
1 polymer ?
#
loop_
_entity_poly.entity_id
_entity_poly.type
_entity_poly.pdbx_seq_one_letter_code
_entity_poly.pdbx_strand_id
1 'polypeptide(L)'
;MAPPSPPAHAARRVPPPCWTPEETVALARAYTARRLAVGRAHLSSADWAAVAAAATPSKTARQCRHKVEKLRRRLRSKRRRPCPILDGIDLLDDPSSSPSRSHSPSPPPPASPLPPSPSPPKKRKRPDPDEEGYAGESDVVQAVRAIGEGFVRAELRRMEAARESQRMRMEMALRHLDAQQRLLEGLVGRIVDALE
;
A
#
# COMPACT_ATOMS: atom_id res chain seq x y z
N MET A 1 33.58 14.66 62.26
CA MET A 1 32.68 15.67 61.66
C MET A 1 33.17 15.89 60.24
N ALA A 2 32.47 15.35 59.24
CA ALA A 2 32.80 15.50 57.82
C ALA A 2 31.74 16.38 57.14
N PRO A 3 32.10 17.25 56.19
CA PRO A 3 31.17 18.21 55.60
C PRO A 3 30.17 17.52 54.66
N PRO A 4 28.95 18.07 54.49
CA PRO A 4 27.92 17.46 53.65
C PRO A 4 28.26 17.58 52.16
N SER A 5 28.08 16.48 51.43
CA SER A 5 28.17 16.40 49.97
C SER A 5 27.18 17.37 49.32
N PRO A 6 27.55 18.05 48.22
CA PRO A 6 26.64 18.97 47.53
C PRO A 6 25.45 18.20 46.94
N PRO A 7 24.23 18.77 46.94
CA PRO A 7 23.09 18.13 46.33
C PRO A 7 23.33 18.01 44.82
N ALA A 8 23.34 16.76 44.35
CA ALA A 8 23.28 16.43 42.93
C ALA A 8 22.15 17.26 42.31
N HIS A 9 22.51 18.18 41.41
CA HIS A 9 21.57 19.01 40.72
C HIS A 9 20.54 18.10 40.04
N ALA A 10 19.33 18.10 40.60
CA ALA A 10 18.15 17.52 40.00
C ALA A 10 17.95 18.23 38.66
N ALA A 11 18.52 17.66 37.60
CA ALA A 11 18.24 18.06 36.24
C ALA A 11 16.73 17.94 36.07
N ARG A 12 16.08 19.11 35.94
CA ARG A 12 14.65 19.27 35.73
C ARG A 12 14.26 18.44 34.52
N ARG A 13 13.75 17.23 34.77
CA ARG A 13 13.21 16.34 33.75
C ARG A 13 11.94 16.97 33.22
N VAL A 14 12.04 17.73 32.13
CA VAL A 14 10.86 18.05 31.32
C VAL A 14 10.23 16.69 30.99
N PRO A 15 8.93 16.45 31.22
CA PRO A 15 8.31 15.17 30.92
C PRO A 15 7.53 15.26 29.58
N PRO A 16 8.19 15.08 28.43
CA PRO A 16 7.51 14.72 27.19
C PRO A 16 7.40 13.18 27.10
N PRO A 17 6.56 12.64 26.23
CA PRO A 17 5.79 11.42 26.48
C PRO A 17 6.66 10.15 26.58
N CYS A 18 7.02 9.79 27.81
CA CYS A 18 7.10 8.49 28.50
C CYS A 18 7.48 7.19 27.76
N TRP A 19 7.93 7.25 26.51
CA TRP A 19 8.42 6.11 25.76
C TRP A 19 9.91 6.27 25.55
N THR A 20 10.70 5.49 26.27
CA THR A 20 12.15 5.48 26.05
C THR A 20 12.50 4.83 24.70
N PRO A 21 13.71 5.09 24.16
CA PRO A 21 14.17 4.40 22.96
C PRO A 21 14.17 2.88 23.14
N GLU A 22 14.64 2.41 24.30
CA GLU A 22 14.68 0.99 24.67
C GLU A 22 13.28 0.37 24.72
N GLU A 23 12.32 1.00 25.42
CA GLU A 23 10.92 0.55 25.45
C GLU A 23 10.31 0.51 24.05
N THR A 24 10.70 1.44 23.18
CA THR A 24 10.21 1.48 21.80
C THR A 24 10.79 0.32 20.97
N VAL A 25 12.05 -0.04 21.17
CA VAL A 25 12.70 -1.19 20.52
C VAL A 25 12.11 -2.51 21.04
N ALA A 26 11.95 -2.65 22.35
CA ALA A 26 11.32 -3.81 22.98
C ALA A 26 9.88 -4.00 22.47
N LEU A 27 9.10 -2.92 22.38
CA LEU A 27 7.76 -2.94 21.79
C LEU A 27 7.76 -3.38 20.32
N ALA A 28 8.71 -2.89 19.52
CA ALA A 28 8.80 -3.28 18.12
C ALA A 28 9.07 -4.79 17.98
N ARG A 29 10.03 -5.33 18.75
CA ARG A 29 10.37 -6.76 18.78
C ARG A 29 9.20 -7.64 19.26
N ALA A 30 8.56 -7.25 20.37
CA ALA A 30 7.41 -7.99 20.90
C ALA A 30 6.22 -7.98 19.92
N TYR A 31 5.97 -6.86 19.25
CA TYR A 31 4.95 -6.75 18.22
C TYR A 31 5.23 -7.64 17.01
N THR A 32 6.46 -7.62 16.47
CA THR A 32 6.83 -8.47 15.32
C THR A 32 6.74 -9.95 15.67
N ALA A 33 7.24 -10.35 16.84
CA ALA A 33 7.16 -11.73 17.32
C ALA A 33 5.70 -12.20 17.44
N ARG A 34 4.82 -11.39 18.07
CA ARG A 34 3.40 -11.74 18.20
C ARG A 34 2.69 -11.82 16.84
N ARG A 35 2.97 -10.89 15.93
CA ARG A 35 2.36 -10.88 14.60
C ARG A 35 2.73 -12.13 13.80
N LEU A 36 3.99 -12.53 13.86
CA LEU A 36 4.48 -13.74 13.20
C LEU A 36 3.86 -15.00 13.83
N ALA A 37 3.78 -15.06 15.16
CA ALA A 37 3.20 -16.20 15.88
C ALA A 37 1.70 -16.40 15.58
N VAL A 38 0.93 -15.32 15.45
CA VAL A 38 -0.51 -15.38 15.16
C VAL A 38 -0.79 -15.60 13.66
N GLY A 39 0.15 -15.23 12.78
CA GLY A 39 0.02 -15.39 11.33
C GLY A 39 -1.09 -14.52 10.69
N ARG A 40 -1.55 -13.48 11.39
CA ARG A 40 -2.65 -12.60 10.93
C ARG A 40 -2.25 -11.13 11.00
N ALA A 41 -2.83 -10.32 10.11
CA ALA A 41 -2.54 -8.90 10.02
C ALA A 41 -3.04 -8.08 11.23
N HIS A 42 -4.09 -8.55 11.90
CA HIS A 42 -4.74 -7.89 13.02
C HIS A 42 -4.59 -8.71 14.31
N LEU A 43 -4.00 -8.09 15.34
CA LEU A 43 -3.86 -8.68 16.67
C LEU A 43 -5.14 -8.46 17.48
N SER A 44 -5.59 -9.49 18.19
CA SER A 44 -6.73 -9.43 19.12
C SER A 44 -6.36 -8.64 20.39
N SER A 45 -7.36 -8.34 21.24
CA SER A 45 -7.10 -7.68 22.53
C SER A 45 -6.16 -8.49 23.43
N ALA A 46 -6.32 -9.82 23.45
CA ALA A 46 -5.45 -10.73 24.21
C ALA A 46 -4.00 -10.68 23.69
N ASP A 47 -3.82 -10.66 22.36
CA ASP A 47 -2.50 -10.54 21.75
C ASP A 47 -1.82 -9.21 22.12
N TRP A 48 -2.57 -8.12 22.15
CA TRP A 48 -2.04 -6.82 22.58
C TRP A 48 -1.68 -6.77 24.06
N ALA A 49 -2.40 -7.49 24.92
CA ALA A 49 -2.02 -7.67 26.32
C ALA A 49 -0.70 -8.43 26.44
N ALA A 50 -0.53 -9.52 25.68
CA ALA A 50 0.72 -10.27 25.65
C ALA A 50 1.90 -9.46 25.08
N VAL A 51 1.65 -8.59 24.08
CA VAL A 51 2.67 -7.65 23.57
C VAL A 51 3.08 -6.64 24.64
N ALA A 52 2.13 -6.07 25.39
CA ALA A 52 2.46 -5.13 26.46
C ALA A 52 3.28 -5.79 27.57
N ALA A 53 2.86 -6.97 28.03
CA ALA A 53 3.57 -7.73 29.06
C ALA A 53 5.02 -8.03 28.67
N ALA A 54 5.29 -8.33 27.39
CA ALA A 54 6.64 -8.61 26.89
C ALA A 54 7.47 -7.34 26.58
N ALA A 55 6.83 -6.21 26.30
CA ALA A 55 7.50 -5.00 25.80
C ALA A 55 7.91 -4.03 26.91
N THR A 56 6.99 -3.75 27.84
CA THR A 56 7.24 -2.79 28.92
C THR A 56 6.22 -2.98 30.03
N PRO A 57 6.66 -3.03 31.30
CA PRO A 57 5.75 -3.11 32.44
C PRO A 57 5.03 -1.77 32.69
N SER A 58 5.50 -0.66 32.11
CA SER A 58 5.02 0.69 32.40
C SER A 58 3.86 1.17 31.51
N LYS A 59 3.47 0.39 30.50
CA LYS A 59 2.47 0.79 29.49
C LYS A 59 1.38 -0.26 29.31
N THR A 60 0.16 0.21 29.08
CA THR A 60 -0.99 -0.66 28.84
C THR A 60 -1.03 -1.17 27.39
N ALA A 61 -1.74 -2.27 27.17
CA ALA A 61 -1.99 -2.85 25.84
C ALA A 61 -2.48 -1.81 24.81
N ARG A 62 -3.38 -0.91 25.24
CA ARG A 62 -3.91 0.17 24.39
C ARG A 62 -2.83 1.20 24.01
N GLN A 63 -1.97 1.57 24.96
CA GLN A 63 -0.86 2.49 24.70
C GLN A 63 0.17 1.86 23.75
N CYS A 64 0.49 0.58 23.94
CA CYS A 64 1.35 -0.21 23.04
C CYS A 64 0.79 -0.24 21.61
N ARG A 65 -0.51 -0.57 21.46
CA ARG A 65 -1.19 -0.55 20.16
C ARG A 65 -1.09 0.82 19.49
N HIS A 66 -1.43 1.89 20.19
CA HIS A 66 -1.41 3.24 19.63
C HIS A 66 0.02 3.67 19.23
N LYS A 67 1.03 3.30 20.03
CA LYS A 67 2.44 3.57 19.73
C LYS A 67 2.90 2.81 18.47
N VAL A 68 2.56 1.53 18.33
CA VAL A 68 2.84 0.73 17.12
C VAL A 68 2.14 1.32 15.90
N GLU A 69 0.87 1.72 16.02
CA GLU A 69 0.15 2.39 14.92
C GLU A 69 0.81 3.70 14.51
N LYS A 70 1.34 4.48 15.47
CA LYS A 70 2.08 5.71 15.19
C LYS A 70 3.44 5.42 14.53
N LEU A 71 4.14 4.36 14.95
CA LEU A 71 5.37 3.91 14.30
C LEU A 71 5.13 3.46 12.85
N ARG A 72 4.12 2.61 12.62
CA ARG A 72 3.72 2.16 11.28
C ARG A 72 3.36 3.33 10.37
N ARG A 73 2.63 4.33 10.87
CA ARG A 73 2.32 5.56 10.12
C ARG A 73 3.59 6.33 9.73
N ARG A 74 4.50 6.59 10.68
CA ARG A 74 5.78 7.27 10.40
C ARG A 74 6.62 6.52 9.38
N LEU A 75 6.70 5.18 9.49
CA LEU A 75 7.44 4.36 8.54
C LEU A 75 6.81 4.41 7.14
N ARG A 76 5.47 4.29 7.02
CA ARG A 76 4.78 4.45 5.74
C ARG A 76 5.01 5.83 5.13
N SER A 77 5.01 6.90 5.93
CA SER A 77 5.32 8.26 5.45
C SER A 77 6.79 8.42 5.06
N LYS A 78 7.71 7.79 5.78
CA LYS A 78 9.14 7.82 5.48
C LYS A 78 9.47 7.01 4.21
N ARG A 79 8.85 5.84 4.02
CA ARG A 79 8.92 5.05 2.77
C ARG A 79 8.28 5.75 1.57
N ARG A 80 7.32 6.65 1.79
CA ARG A 80 6.74 7.50 0.74
C ARG A 80 7.60 8.70 0.37
N ARG A 81 8.69 8.98 1.11
CA ARG A 81 9.75 9.89 0.65
C ARG A 81 10.65 9.06 -0.27
N PRO A 82 10.87 9.46 -1.53
CA PRO A 82 11.72 8.70 -2.45
C PRO A 82 13.12 8.57 -1.84
N CYS A 83 13.52 7.36 -1.49
CA CYS A 83 14.88 7.01 -1.10
C CYS A 83 15.31 5.90 -2.08
N PRO A 84 16.01 6.25 -3.17
CA PRO A 84 16.24 5.32 -4.29
C PRO A 84 17.03 4.05 -3.92
N ILE A 85 17.61 4.00 -2.73
CA ILE A 85 18.43 2.89 -2.22
C ILE A 85 17.60 1.84 -1.45
N LEU A 86 16.46 2.21 -0.85
CA LEU A 86 15.69 1.31 0.03
C LEU A 86 14.55 0.56 -0.70
N ASP A 87 14.17 1.01 -1.89
CA ASP A 87 13.05 0.45 -2.67
C ASP A 87 13.34 -0.97 -3.21
N GLY A 88 14.61 -1.37 -3.32
CA GLY A 88 14.99 -2.70 -3.78
C GLY A 88 14.84 -3.82 -2.75
N ILE A 89 14.85 -3.49 -1.46
CA ILE A 89 14.87 -4.48 -0.36
C ILE A 89 13.44 -4.90 0.02
N ASP A 90 12.48 -3.96 0.00
CA ASP A 90 11.07 -4.22 0.32
C ASP A 90 10.34 -5.05 -0.76
N LEU A 91 10.93 -5.22 -1.95
CA LEU A 91 10.31 -5.97 -3.06
C LEU A 91 10.53 -7.49 -2.96
N LEU A 92 11.48 -7.94 -2.14
CA LEU A 92 11.81 -9.37 -1.97
C LEU A 92 11.02 -10.06 -0.84
N ASP A 93 10.38 -9.31 0.07
CA ASP A 93 9.78 -9.85 1.31
C ASP A 93 8.24 -10.00 1.27
N ASP A 94 7.53 -9.53 0.23
CA ASP A 94 6.05 -9.53 0.19
C ASP A 94 5.49 -9.95 -1.18
N PRO A 95 5.12 -11.24 -1.39
CA PRO A 95 4.48 -11.69 -2.63
C PRO A 95 3.00 -11.27 -2.77
N SER A 96 2.46 -10.35 -1.95
CA SER A 96 1.01 -10.07 -1.95
C SER A 96 0.59 -8.59 -1.91
N SER A 97 1.49 -7.62 -2.12
CA SER A 97 1.12 -6.19 -2.10
C SER A 97 0.99 -5.58 -3.51
N SER A 98 -0.17 -5.78 -4.13
CA SER A 98 -0.62 -4.97 -5.27
C SER A 98 -0.73 -3.49 -4.87
N PRO A 99 -0.19 -2.53 -5.66
CA PRO A 99 -0.28 -1.12 -5.33
C PRO A 99 -1.67 -0.57 -5.74
N SER A 100 -2.69 -0.79 -4.91
CA SER A 100 -3.92 0.00 -4.99
C SER A 100 -3.64 1.40 -4.43
N ARG A 101 -3.08 2.27 -5.28
CA ARG A 101 -3.15 3.73 -5.10
C ARG A 101 -4.53 4.19 -5.55
N SER A 102 -5.44 4.30 -4.59
CA SER A 102 -6.70 5.02 -4.73
C SER A 102 -6.41 6.52 -4.91
N HIS A 103 -6.29 6.97 -6.15
CA HIS A 103 -6.73 8.33 -6.49
C HIS A 103 -8.23 8.22 -6.79
N SER A 104 -9.04 8.84 -5.94
CA SER A 104 -10.46 9.02 -6.20
C SER A 104 -10.59 9.99 -7.38
N PRO A 105 -11.20 9.63 -8.52
CA PRO A 105 -11.60 10.66 -9.48
C PRO A 105 -12.75 11.45 -8.86
N SER A 106 -12.64 12.78 -8.91
CA SER A 106 -13.71 13.71 -8.58
C SER A 106 -14.99 13.40 -9.36
N PRO A 107 -16.20 13.70 -8.83
CA PRO A 107 -17.43 13.53 -9.59
C PRO A 107 -17.44 14.48 -10.81
N PRO A 108 -18.06 14.07 -11.95
CA PRO A 108 -18.21 14.97 -13.10
C PRO A 108 -19.13 16.15 -12.75
N PRO A 109 -18.99 17.31 -13.40
CA PRO A 109 -19.90 18.44 -13.22
C PRO A 109 -21.33 18.07 -13.65
N PRO A 110 -22.37 18.70 -13.08
CA PRO A 110 -23.76 18.44 -13.46
C PRO A 110 -23.99 18.79 -14.93
N ALA A 111 -24.67 17.90 -15.65
CA ALA A 111 -25.01 18.05 -17.05
C ALA A 111 -25.78 19.35 -17.31
N SER A 112 -25.31 20.13 -18.28
CA SER A 112 -26.09 21.21 -18.88
C SER A 112 -27.36 20.64 -19.54
N PRO A 113 -28.47 21.41 -19.58
CA PRO A 113 -29.78 20.90 -19.97
C PRO A 113 -29.82 20.43 -21.42
N LEU A 114 -30.39 19.23 -21.62
CA LEU A 114 -30.75 18.69 -22.93
C LEU A 114 -31.66 19.68 -23.70
N PRO A 115 -31.51 19.84 -25.03
CA PRO A 115 -32.46 20.58 -25.84
C PRO A 115 -33.83 19.87 -25.88
N PRO A 116 -34.94 20.60 -26.08
CA PRO A 116 -36.28 20.03 -26.05
C PRO A 116 -36.51 19.06 -27.23
N SER A 117 -37.10 17.91 -26.92
CA SER A 117 -37.63 16.95 -27.88
C SER A 117 -38.60 17.61 -28.87
N PRO A 118 -38.52 17.30 -30.17
CA PRO A 118 -39.55 17.71 -31.12
C PRO A 118 -40.84 16.88 -30.92
N SER A 119 -41.96 17.57 -30.71
CA SER A 119 -43.33 17.03 -30.77
C SER A 119 -43.68 16.45 -32.15
N PRO A 120 -44.71 15.57 -32.26
CA PRO A 120 -44.86 14.64 -33.38
C PRO A 120 -45.65 15.23 -34.56
N PRO A 121 -45.36 14.84 -35.82
CA PRO A 121 -46.28 15.06 -36.92
C PRO A 121 -47.18 13.84 -37.17
N LYS A 122 -48.49 14.08 -37.00
CA LYS A 122 -49.64 13.62 -37.81
C LYS A 122 -49.70 12.16 -38.29
N LYS A 123 -50.67 11.44 -37.70
CA LYS A 123 -51.56 10.39 -38.27
C LYS A 123 -51.23 9.96 -39.70
N ARG A 124 -50.67 8.75 -39.87
CA ARG A 124 -50.95 7.91 -41.05
C ARG A 124 -51.09 6.45 -40.66
N LYS A 125 -52.27 5.92 -41.00
CA LYS A 125 -52.72 4.53 -41.21
C LYS A 125 -52.13 3.45 -40.29
N ARG A 126 -52.99 2.91 -39.40
CA ARG A 126 -52.76 1.65 -38.69
C ARG A 126 -52.46 0.51 -39.69
N PRO A 127 -51.35 -0.23 -39.55
CA PRO A 127 -51.24 -1.60 -40.03
C PRO A 127 -51.80 -2.58 -38.96
N ASP A 128 -52.16 -3.76 -39.42
CA ASP A 128 -52.80 -4.89 -38.70
C ASP A 128 -52.14 -5.31 -37.37
N PRO A 129 -52.88 -5.98 -36.46
CA PRO A 129 -52.40 -6.37 -35.15
C PRO A 129 -51.86 -7.81 -35.13
N ASP A 130 -50.97 -8.20 -36.05
CA ASP A 130 -50.44 -9.58 -36.07
C ASP A 130 -48.99 -9.62 -36.59
N GLU A 131 -48.00 -9.29 -35.76
CA GLU A 131 -46.60 -9.77 -35.85
C GLU A 131 -45.75 -9.10 -34.75
N GLU A 132 -45.84 -9.63 -33.53
CA GLU A 132 -45.04 -9.18 -32.41
C GLU A 132 -44.50 -10.40 -31.67
N GLY A 133 -43.18 -10.55 -31.64
CA GLY A 133 -42.52 -11.28 -30.56
C GLY A 133 -41.41 -12.26 -30.93
N TYR A 134 -40.37 -11.88 -31.68
CA TYR A 134 -39.09 -12.62 -31.67
C TYR A 134 -37.83 -11.77 -31.98
N ALA A 135 -37.96 -10.55 -32.52
CA ALA A 135 -36.81 -9.75 -32.96
C ALA A 135 -36.03 -9.04 -31.82
N GLY A 136 -36.65 -8.79 -30.66
CA GLY A 136 -36.02 -8.08 -29.54
C GLY A 136 -35.09 -8.95 -28.68
N GLU A 137 -35.33 -10.26 -28.61
CA GLU A 137 -34.55 -11.16 -27.76
C GLU A 137 -33.14 -11.40 -28.33
N SER A 138 -33.00 -11.43 -29.67
CA SER A 138 -31.71 -11.58 -30.34
C SER A 138 -30.77 -10.41 -30.04
N ASP A 139 -31.28 -9.18 -29.97
CA ASP A 139 -30.47 -7.98 -29.69
C ASP A 139 -29.95 -7.97 -28.24
N VAL A 140 -30.78 -8.37 -27.28
CA VAL A 140 -30.38 -8.52 -25.88
C VAL A 140 -29.31 -9.61 -25.72
N VAL A 141 -29.47 -10.76 -26.38
CA VAL A 141 -28.48 -11.85 -26.35
C VAL A 141 -27.16 -11.41 -26.98
N GLN A 142 -27.20 -10.64 -28.07
CA GLN A 142 -26.02 -10.08 -28.71
C GLN A 142 -25.32 -9.04 -27.83
N ALA A 143 -26.08 -8.19 -27.15
CA ALA A 143 -25.55 -7.22 -26.19
C ALA A 143 -24.85 -7.92 -25.01
N VAL A 144 -25.47 -8.95 -24.42
CA VAL A 144 -24.87 -9.74 -23.33
C VAL A 144 -23.56 -10.41 -23.78
N ARG A 145 -23.53 -10.96 -25.01
CA ARG A 145 -22.31 -11.53 -25.60
C ARG A 145 -21.21 -10.48 -25.76
N ALA A 146 -21.54 -9.30 -26.31
CA ALA A 146 -20.59 -8.21 -26.50
C ALA A 146 -20.00 -7.71 -25.17
N ILE A 147 -20.82 -7.67 -24.12
CA ILE A 147 -20.38 -7.32 -22.76
C ILE A 147 -19.41 -8.39 -22.22
N GLY A 148 -19.74 -9.68 -22.38
CA GLY A 148 -18.86 -10.79 -21.99
C GLY A 148 -17.51 -10.78 -22.70
N GLU A 149 -17.51 -10.54 -24.02
CA GLU A 149 -16.28 -10.40 -24.81
C GLU A 149 -15.47 -9.16 -24.43
N GLY A 150 -16.15 -8.05 -24.12
CA GLY A 150 -15.53 -6.84 -23.58
C GLY A 150 -14.82 -7.12 -22.25
N PHE A 151 -15.48 -7.86 -21.35
CA PHE A 151 -14.92 -8.24 -20.06
C PHE A 151 -13.67 -9.13 -20.20
N VAL A 152 -13.73 -10.20 -21.00
CA VAL A 152 -12.58 -11.11 -21.22
C VAL A 152 -11.39 -10.35 -21.82
N ARG A 153 -11.63 -9.46 -22.79
CA ARG A 153 -10.57 -8.62 -23.38
C ARG A 153 -9.97 -7.65 -22.36
N ALA A 154 -10.76 -7.11 -21.45
CA ALA A 154 -10.28 -6.23 -20.39
C ALA A 154 -9.44 -7.01 -19.36
N GLU A 155 -9.90 -8.19 -18.95
CA GLU A 155 -9.16 -9.06 -18.02
C GLU A 155 -7.82 -9.54 -18.61
N LEU A 156 -7.80 -9.91 -19.89
CA LEU A 156 -6.55 -10.29 -20.58
C LEU A 156 -5.53 -9.14 -20.57
N ARG A 157 -5.96 -7.93 -20.91
CA ARG A 157 -5.08 -6.74 -20.90
C ARG A 157 -4.59 -6.41 -19.49
N ARG A 158 -5.44 -6.56 -18.46
CA ARG A 158 -5.04 -6.35 -17.07
C ARG A 158 -3.95 -7.34 -16.66
N MET A 159 -4.10 -8.62 -17.01
CA MET A 159 -3.09 -9.64 -16.74
C MET A 159 -1.78 -9.39 -17.50
N GLU A 160 -1.84 -8.95 -18.75
CA GLU A 160 -0.67 -8.62 -19.56
C GLU A 160 0.10 -7.43 -18.98
N ALA A 161 -0.60 -6.34 -18.66
CA ALA A 161 -0.01 -5.17 -18.01
C ALA A 161 0.59 -5.51 -16.64
N ALA A 162 -0.04 -6.41 -15.88
CA ALA A 162 0.50 -6.89 -14.60
C ALA A 162 1.82 -7.65 -14.78
N ARG A 163 1.91 -8.54 -15.79
CA ARG A 163 3.14 -9.26 -16.11
C ARG A 163 4.24 -8.34 -16.63
N GLU A 164 3.89 -7.42 -17.52
CA GLU A 164 4.83 -6.42 -18.04
C GLU A 164 5.37 -5.53 -16.92
N SER A 165 4.52 -5.12 -15.97
CA SER A 165 4.94 -4.38 -14.79
C SER A 165 5.94 -5.17 -13.93
N GLN A 166 5.74 -6.49 -13.77
CA GLN A 166 6.70 -7.34 -13.05
C GLN A 166 8.02 -7.48 -13.82
N ARG A 167 7.97 -7.62 -15.14
CA ARG A 167 9.17 -7.66 -15.99
C ARG A 167 9.99 -6.39 -15.89
N MET A 168 9.36 -5.22 -16.02
CA MET A 168 10.04 -3.93 -15.87
C MET A 168 10.65 -3.76 -14.48
N ARG A 169 9.96 -4.19 -13.42
CA ARG A 169 10.52 -4.16 -12.06
C ARG A 169 11.76 -5.06 -11.93
N MET A 170 11.70 -6.27 -12.45
CA MET A 170 12.82 -7.21 -12.42
C MET A 170 14.00 -6.70 -13.24
N GLU A 171 13.75 -6.15 -14.43
CA GLU A 171 14.77 -5.56 -15.29
C GLU A 171 15.45 -4.37 -14.61
N MET A 172 14.68 -3.47 -13.99
CA MET A 172 15.25 -2.33 -13.27
C MET A 172 16.05 -2.78 -12.04
N ALA A 173 15.62 -3.83 -11.34
CA ALA A 173 16.37 -4.42 -10.25
C ALA A 173 17.70 -5.03 -10.73
N LEU A 174 17.70 -5.73 -11.87
CA LEU A 174 18.92 -6.27 -12.48
C LEU A 174 19.87 -5.15 -12.92
N ARG A 175 19.36 -4.11 -13.58
CA ARG A 175 20.16 -2.93 -13.94
C ARG A 175 20.76 -2.23 -12.72
N HIS A 176 20.04 -2.19 -11.61
CA HIS A 176 20.55 -1.62 -10.37
C HIS A 176 21.72 -2.44 -9.82
N LEU A 177 21.59 -3.77 -9.79
CA LEU A 177 22.66 -4.66 -9.34
C LEU A 177 23.88 -4.60 -10.28
N ASP A 178 23.68 -4.59 -11.60
CA ASP A 178 24.76 -4.43 -12.58
C ASP A 178 25.50 -3.10 -12.38
N ALA A 179 24.78 -2.00 -12.15
CA ALA A 179 25.41 -0.72 -11.85
C ALA A 179 26.24 -0.76 -10.55
N GLN A 180 25.77 -1.45 -9.50
CA GLN A 180 26.56 -1.64 -8.28
C GLN A 180 27.80 -2.49 -8.52
N GLN A 181 27.69 -3.55 -9.32
CA GLN A 181 28.83 -4.40 -9.68
C GLN A 181 29.90 -3.60 -10.43
N ARG A 182 29.52 -2.82 -11.44
CA ARG A 182 30.46 -1.96 -12.18
C ARG A 182 31.18 -0.95 -11.30
N LEU A 183 30.48 -0.38 -10.31
CA LEU A 183 31.11 0.52 -9.33
C LEU A 183 32.13 -0.22 -8.46
N LEU A 184 31.79 -1.42 -8.00
CA LEU A 184 32.69 -2.26 -7.21
C LEU A 184 33.93 -2.67 -8.03
N GLU A 185 33.73 -3.16 -9.25
CA GLU A 185 34.82 -3.50 -10.18
C GLU A 185 35.71 -2.29 -10.45
N GLY A 186 35.13 -1.11 -10.65
CA GLY A 186 35.89 0.12 -10.84
C GLY A 186 36.68 0.57 -9.61
N LEU A 187 36.22 0.25 -8.39
CA LEU A 187 36.99 0.49 -7.17
C LEU A 187 38.12 -0.53 -7.01
N VAL A 188 37.83 -1.82 -7.25
CA VAL A 188 38.83 -2.89 -7.18
C VAL A 188 39.95 -2.64 -8.19
N GLY A 189 39.62 -2.28 -9.43
CA GLY A 189 40.62 -1.94 -10.45
C GLY A 189 41.56 -0.84 -10.00
N ARG A 190 41.04 0.27 -9.47
CA ARG A 190 41.88 1.37 -8.94
C ARG A 190 42.78 0.97 -7.77
N ILE A 191 42.34 0.03 -6.94
CA ILE A 191 43.15 -0.49 -5.83
C ILE A 191 44.30 -1.33 -6.40
N VAL A 192 44.01 -2.21 -7.35
CA VAL A 192 45.05 -3.02 -8.01
C VAL A 192 46.06 -2.12 -8.74
N ASP A 193 45.59 -1.15 -9.53
CA ASP A 193 46.43 -0.18 -10.23
C ASP A 193 47.29 0.68 -9.28
N ALA A 194 46.86 0.88 -8.03
CA ALA A 194 47.62 1.63 -7.04
C ALA A 194 48.64 0.77 -6.26
N LEU A 195 48.59 -0.55 -6.44
CA LEU A 195 49.49 -1.51 -5.81
C LEU A 195 50.58 -2.04 -6.75
N GLU A 196 50.41 -1.85 -8.07
CA GLU A 196 51.44 -2.08 -9.11
C GLU A 196 52.25 -0.80 -9.38
#